data_AF-A0A7R6PRX7-F1
#
_entry.id   AF-A0A7R6PRX7-F1
#
_cell.length_a   1.000
_cell.length_b   1.000
_cell.length_c   1.000
_cell.angle_alpha   90.00
_cell.angle_beta   90.00
_cell.angle_gamma   90.00
#
_symmetry.space_group_name_H-M   'P 1'
#
loop_
_entity.id
_entity.type
_entity.pdbx_description
1 polymer ?
#
loop_
_entity_poly.entity_id
_entity_poly.type
_entity_poly.pdbx_seq_one_letter_code
_entity_poly.pdbx_strand_id
1 'polypeptide(L)'
;MSSSDKLSFEDTKRLLDHACSASPNTNAAKIADFLNEPASRISEGRSKGWRLKVSDANKLIEKYGQPKGKPGLFVRAEERGSIKSFLEHESSTSKSRHLKRVWNLYHSVHFLNSLADKIMMVGDQLWPTYEEFAEDGDELLNMDERDAVRKARAHKRDTSAKFRKEKLDKLFTMMKTPEFSQWLSAAGLYLDKLLDAYDIPVDAYGIPEIIFRRMGATGYYGINDIHNITPDGDNNHLSSEGTLNQLLEEHGLKSLPFLEVNLFLFGTLEQYFREFEEPATKATLISQTDEVLIELREYVITGKEIWSQESKFTIPRLGEAAIGSIFSVDGKSRANWISSLHQNDIGLSSLSKKDVTSLFVDHWTTYKVSLFLKDNCDYALMLSLGSYESSFSDVLHDPERFIVIPDISGMCLFDELDELREWLDLPALPMDEMKTNIAEYGGYVPGAIVI
;
A
#
# COMPACT_ATOMS: atom_id res chain seq x y z
N MET A 1 -33.51 8.04 22.18
CA MET A 1 -32.32 7.21 22.38
C MET A 1 -32.24 6.85 23.85
N SER A 2 -32.60 5.62 24.22
CA SER A 2 -32.50 5.10 25.59
C SER A 2 -31.44 4.00 25.55
N SER A 3 -30.16 4.38 25.56
CA SER A 3 -29.08 3.42 25.79
C SER A 3 -29.25 2.87 27.21
N SER A 4 -29.32 1.55 27.34
CA SER A 4 -29.37 0.87 28.62
C SER A 4 -28.22 1.34 29.53
N ASP A 5 -28.53 2.03 30.64
CA ASP A 5 -27.57 2.47 31.68
C ASP A 5 -26.88 1.32 32.44
N LYS A 6 -27.02 0.07 31.96
CA LYS A 6 -26.54 -1.15 32.61
C LYS A 6 -25.67 -1.96 31.68
N LEU A 7 -24.65 -2.60 32.25
CA LEU A 7 -23.77 -3.55 31.58
C LEU A 7 -24.50 -4.84 31.18
N SER A 8 -23.86 -5.64 30.31
CA SER A 8 -24.23 -7.05 30.11
C SER A 8 -24.10 -7.84 31.42
N PHE A 9 -24.76 -9.00 31.50
CA PHE A 9 -24.62 -9.88 32.67
C PHE A 9 -23.19 -10.41 32.78
N GLU A 10 -22.61 -10.80 31.66
CA GLU A 10 -21.25 -11.33 31.54
C GLU A 10 -20.21 -10.30 32.00
N ASP A 11 -20.34 -9.04 31.59
CA ASP A 11 -19.44 -7.97 32.03
C ASP A 11 -19.63 -7.65 33.52
N THR A 12 -20.89 -7.65 33.99
CA THR A 12 -21.19 -7.49 35.42
C THR A 12 -20.51 -8.58 36.24
N LYS A 13 -20.69 -9.84 35.86
CA LYS A 13 -20.09 -10.99 36.53
C LYS A 13 -18.57 -10.90 36.53
N ARG A 14 -17.97 -10.68 35.35
CA ARG A 14 -16.51 -10.60 35.18
C ARG A 14 -15.90 -9.47 36.01
N LEU A 15 -16.52 -8.29 36.02
CA LEU A 15 -16.04 -7.15 36.79
C LEU A 15 -16.18 -7.37 38.30
N LEU A 16 -17.28 -7.96 38.75
CA LEU A 16 -17.48 -8.31 40.17
C LEU A 16 -16.54 -9.43 40.63
N ASP A 17 -16.31 -10.46 39.81
CA ASP A 17 -15.38 -11.54 40.11
C ASP A 17 -13.95 -11.01 40.21
N HIS A 18 -13.55 -10.12 39.29
CA HIS A 18 -12.24 -9.46 39.32
C HIS A 18 -12.07 -8.57 40.55
N ALA A 19 -13.05 -7.73 40.85
CA ALA A 19 -13.03 -6.88 42.04
C ALA A 19 -12.98 -7.70 43.34
N CYS A 20 -13.73 -8.81 43.42
CA CYS A 20 -13.65 -9.73 44.55
C CYS A 20 -12.31 -10.47 44.64
N SER A 21 -11.60 -10.67 43.52
CA SER A 21 -10.32 -11.39 43.49
C SER A 21 -9.11 -10.47 43.63
N ALA A 22 -9.29 -9.15 43.61
CA ALA A 22 -8.20 -8.16 43.61
C ALA A 22 -7.35 -8.18 44.89
N SER A 23 -7.85 -8.71 46.00
CA SER A 23 -7.09 -8.88 47.25
C SER A 23 -7.71 -9.98 48.11
N PRO A 24 -6.92 -10.74 48.91
CA PRO A 24 -7.44 -11.78 49.81
C PRO A 24 -8.52 -11.30 50.78
N ASN A 25 -8.53 -9.99 51.07
CA ASN A 25 -9.46 -9.36 51.99
C ASN A 25 -10.68 -8.75 51.31
N THR A 26 -10.79 -8.77 49.98
CA THR A 26 -11.93 -8.20 49.25
C THR A 26 -12.95 -9.30 48.99
N ASN A 27 -14.18 -9.13 49.46
CA ASN A 27 -15.25 -10.11 49.28
C ASN A 27 -16.53 -9.40 48.83
N ALA A 28 -17.58 -10.15 48.51
CA ALA A 28 -18.83 -9.60 48.01
C ALA A 28 -19.43 -8.54 48.95
N ALA A 29 -19.28 -8.67 50.27
CA ALA A 29 -19.75 -7.68 51.24
C ALA A 29 -19.00 -6.36 51.12
N LYS A 30 -17.66 -6.39 51.01
CA LYS A 30 -16.87 -5.15 50.84
C LYS A 30 -17.11 -4.46 49.51
N ILE A 31 -17.37 -5.23 48.45
CA ILE A 31 -17.77 -4.67 47.15
C ILE A 31 -19.15 -4.04 47.25
N ALA A 32 -20.07 -4.68 47.97
CA ALA A 32 -21.41 -4.16 48.23
C ALA A 32 -21.36 -2.82 48.99
N ASP A 33 -20.58 -2.77 50.07
CA ASP A 33 -20.36 -1.56 50.86
C ASP A 33 -19.72 -0.44 50.00
N PHE A 34 -18.74 -0.78 49.17
CA PHE A 34 -18.07 0.17 48.28
C PHE A 34 -19.01 0.77 47.24
N LEU A 35 -19.93 -0.02 46.69
CA LEU A 35 -20.91 0.43 45.71
C LEU A 35 -22.18 1.01 46.34
N ASN A 36 -22.32 0.93 47.66
CA ASN A 36 -23.55 1.24 48.38
C ASN A 36 -24.76 0.44 47.85
N GLU A 37 -24.54 -0.85 47.61
CA GLU A 37 -25.54 -1.82 47.15
C GLU A 37 -25.66 -2.97 48.18
N PRO A 38 -26.79 -3.68 48.26
CA PRO A 38 -26.90 -4.85 49.14
C PRO A 38 -25.98 -5.99 48.70
N ALA A 39 -25.37 -6.73 49.65
CA ALA A 39 -24.50 -7.88 49.34
C ALA A 39 -25.21 -8.98 48.52
N SER A 40 -26.53 -9.11 48.67
CA SER A 40 -27.35 -9.99 47.83
C SER A 40 -27.30 -9.60 46.35
N ARG A 41 -27.27 -8.30 46.01
CA ARG A 41 -27.15 -7.80 44.63
C ARG A 41 -25.82 -8.15 44.02
N ILE A 42 -24.73 -8.05 44.78
CA ILE A 42 -23.41 -8.46 44.30
C ILE A 42 -23.38 -9.96 43.98
N SER A 43 -23.95 -10.79 44.87
CA SER A 43 -24.07 -12.24 44.63
C SER A 43 -24.98 -12.57 43.44
N GLU A 44 -26.10 -11.86 43.28
CA GLU A 44 -26.97 -11.98 42.10
C GLU A 44 -26.27 -11.55 40.82
N GLY A 45 -25.43 -10.49 40.87
CA GLY A 45 -24.66 -10.03 39.72
C GLY A 45 -23.64 -11.04 39.24
N ARG A 46 -23.13 -11.86 40.16
CA ARG A 46 -22.16 -12.92 39.86
C ARG A 46 -22.81 -14.21 39.37
N SER A 47 -24.12 -14.43 39.61
CA SER A 47 -24.74 -15.76 39.43
C SER A 47 -26.15 -15.81 38.84
N LYS A 48 -26.95 -14.73 38.89
CA LYS A 48 -28.41 -14.76 38.65
C LYS A 48 -28.97 -13.59 37.81
N GLY A 49 -28.14 -12.93 37.01
CA GLY A 49 -28.63 -11.97 36.00
C GLY A 49 -28.79 -10.51 36.45
N TRP A 50 -28.46 -10.14 37.69
CA TRP A 50 -28.40 -8.73 38.08
C TRP A 50 -27.28 -8.02 37.31
N ARG A 51 -27.52 -6.79 36.86
CA ARG A 51 -26.61 -6.03 35.99
C ARG A 51 -26.19 -4.74 36.68
N LEU A 52 -24.88 -4.50 36.73
CA LEU A 52 -24.30 -3.28 37.25
C LEU A 52 -24.70 -2.08 36.39
N LYS A 53 -24.96 -0.94 37.05
CA LYS A 53 -25.03 0.34 36.36
C LYS A 53 -23.66 0.73 35.84
N VAL A 54 -23.59 1.44 34.72
CA VAL A 54 -22.33 1.93 34.15
C VAL A 54 -21.55 2.79 35.16
N SER A 55 -22.24 3.61 35.96
CA SER A 55 -21.62 4.41 37.02
C SER A 55 -20.90 3.57 38.08
N ASP A 56 -21.48 2.45 38.49
CA ASP A 56 -20.91 1.58 39.51
C ASP A 56 -19.81 0.68 38.93
N ALA A 57 -19.94 0.30 37.66
CA ALA A 57 -18.86 -0.35 36.92
C ALA A 57 -17.61 0.54 36.85
N ASN A 58 -17.77 1.83 36.52
CA ASN A 58 -16.65 2.77 36.46
C ASN A 58 -15.94 2.92 37.81
N LYS A 59 -16.69 2.96 38.93
CA LYS A 59 -16.09 2.96 40.28
C LYS A 59 -15.25 1.70 40.55
N LEU A 60 -15.73 0.52 40.11
CA LEU A 60 -14.96 -0.72 40.25
C LEU A 60 -13.71 -0.70 39.39
N ILE A 61 -13.80 -0.22 38.15
CA ILE A 61 -12.64 -0.13 37.24
C ILE A 61 -11.60 0.85 37.78
N GLU A 62 -12.02 2.01 38.28
CA GLU A 62 -11.11 3.00 38.86
C GLU A 62 -10.36 2.44 40.08
N LYS A 63 -11.04 1.67 40.93
CA LYS A 63 -10.47 1.15 42.17
C LYS A 63 -9.68 -0.16 42.00
N TYR A 64 -10.15 -1.07 41.15
CA TYR A 64 -9.63 -2.44 41.04
C TYR A 64 -9.02 -2.74 39.66
N GLY A 65 -9.04 -1.78 38.74
CA GLY A 65 -8.66 -1.97 37.34
C GLY A 65 -9.74 -2.68 36.54
N GLN A 66 -9.59 -2.65 35.21
CA GLN A 66 -10.45 -3.41 34.31
C GLN A 66 -10.12 -4.91 34.43
N PRO A 67 -11.13 -5.81 34.49
CA PRO A 67 -10.88 -7.24 34.53
C PRO A 67 -10.05 -7.67 33.33
N LYS A 68 -9.12 -8.61 33.55
CA LYS A 68 -8.40 -9.23 32.44
C LYS A 68 -9.43 -9.82 31.47
N GLY A 69 -9.41 -9.35 30.22
CA GLY A 69 -10.20 -9.94 29.14
C GLY A 69 -9.79 -11.40 28.92
N LYS A 70 -10.60 -12.15 28.17
CA LYS A 70 -10.08 -13.39 27.56
C LYS A 70 -8.86 -12.99 26.72
N PRO A 71 -7.74 -13.74 26.79
CA PRO A 71 -6.62 -13.49 25.90
C PRO A 71 -7.15 -13.54 24.46
N GLY A 72 -6.70 -12.62 23.64
CA GLY A 72 -7.09 -12.50 22.24
C GLY A 72 -5.92 -12.05 21.40
N LEU A 73 -6.05 -12.25 20.08
CA LEU A 73 -5.08 -11.80 19.11
C LEU A 73 -5.32 -10.31 18.81
N PHE A 74 -4.38 -9.45 19.17
CA PHE A 74 -4.42 -8.05 18.76
C PHE A 74 -3.93 -7.94 17.31
N VAL A 75 -4.73 -7.30 16.45
CA VAL A 75 -4.36 -7.04 15.05
C VAL A 75 -4.92 -5.70 14.62
N ARG A 76 -4.16 -4.96 13.82
CA ARG A 76 -4.64 -3.77 13.12
C ARG A 76 -4.97 -4.17 11.68
N ALA A 77 -6.25 -4.13 11.32
CA ALA A 77 -6.75 -4.75 10.10
C ALA A 77 -7.85 -3.95 9.40
N GLU A 78 -8.08 -4.28 8.14
CA GLU A 78 -9.21 -3.85 7.34
C GLU A 78 -10.49 -4.61 7.74
N GLU A 79 -11.58 -3.91 8.07
CA GLU A 79 -12.87 -4.56 8.33
C GLU A 79 -13.58 -4.94 7.03
N ARG A 80 -14.17 -6.13 6.98
CA ARG A 80 -15.13 -6.53 5.94
C ARG A 80 -16.35 -7.19 6.55
N GLY A 81 -17.52 -6.92 5.99
CA GLY A 81 -18.78 -7.48 6.48
C GLY A 81 -18.96 -8.97 6.17
N SER A 82 -18.33 -9.46 5.09
CA SER A 82 -18.37 -10.86 4.66
C SER A 82 -17.21 -11.18 3.71
N ILE A 83 -16.97 -12.47 3.45
CA ILE A 83 -15.97 -12.91 2.46
C ILE A 83 -16.36 -12.40 1.08
N LYS A 84 -17.63 -12.57 0.69
CA LYS A 84 -18.15 -12.09 -0.58
C LYS A 84 -17.90 -10.60 -0.80
N SER A 85 -18.20 -9.78 0.22
CA SER A 85 -17.97 -8.33 0.15
C SER A 85 -16.48 -8.01 -0.02
N PHE A 86 -15.58 -8.74 0.65
CA PHE A 86 -14.15 -8.60 0.43
C PHE A 86 -13.78 -8.88 -1.04
N LEU A 87 -14.21 -10.01 -1.59
CA LEU A 87 -13.86 -10.45 -2.94
C LEU A 87 -14.40 -9.51 -4.02
N GLU A 88 -15.67 -9.09 -3.92
CA GLU A 88 -16.33 -8.18 -4.88
C GLU A 88 -15.65 -6.81 -4.95
N HIS A 89 -15.10 -6.33 -3.83
CA HIS A 89 -14.50 -5.00 -3.74
C HIS A 89 -12.97 -5.01 -3.79
N GLU A 90 -12.32 -6.18 -3.93
CA GLU A 90 -10.86 -6.24 -3.85
C GLU A 90 -10.18 -5.52 -5.03
N SER A 91 -10.73 -5.64 -6.25
CA SER A 91 -10.19 -4.92 -7.41
C SER A 91 -10.27 -3.40 -7.23
N SER A 92 -11.44 -2.86 -6.85
CA SER A 92 -11.59 -1.42 -6.62
C SER A 92 -10.78 -0.92 -5.41
N THR A 93 -10.68 -1.72 -4.36
CA THR A 93 -9.87 -1.46 -3.17
C THR A 93 -8.38 -1.37 -3.50
N SER A 94 -7.83 -2.39 -4.15
CA SER A 94 -6.43 -2.43 -4.54
C SER A 94 -6.09 -1.33 -5.54
N LYS A 95 -7.00 -1.02 -6.48
CA LYS A 95 -6.89 0.15 -7.37
C LYS A 95 -6.76 1.45 -6.59
N SER A 96 -7.63 1.67 -5.61
CA SER A 96 -7.63 2.88 -4.77
C SER A 96 -6.35 2.97 -3.92
N ARG A 97 -5.90 1.86 -3.33
CA ARG A 97 -4.63 1.79 -2.58
C ARG A 97 -3.42 2.08 -3.48
N HIS A 98 -3.40 1.53 -4.69
CA HIS A 98 -2.35 1.83 -5.66
C HIS A 98 -2.36 3.32 -6.05
N LEU A 99 -3.52 3.89 -6.38
CA LEU A 99 -3.64 5.32 -6.70
C LEU A 99 -3.12 6.20 -5.57
N LYS A 100 -3.52 5.89 -4.34
CA LYS A 100 -3.06 6.62 -3.15
C LYS A 100 -1.55 6.53 -2.95
N ARG A 101 -0.94 5.36 -3.18
CA ARG A 101 0.53 5.21 -3.13
C ARG A 101 1.21 6.07 -4.18
N VAL A 102 0.75 5.99 -5.45
CA VAL A 102 1.31 6.79 -6.54
C VAL A 102 1.16 8.29 -6.26
N TRP A 103 -0.02 8.72 -5.83
CA TRP A 103 -0.29 10.11 -5.45
C TRP A 103 0.66 10.60 -4.35
N ASN A 104 0.76 9.83 -3.25
CA ASN A 104 1.61 10.17 -2.12
C ASN A 104 3.09 10.24 -2.52
N LEU A 105 3.56 9.30 -3.35
CA LEU A 105 4.93 9.31 -3.83
C LEU A 105 5.19 10.52 -4.72
N TYR A 106 4.33 10.75 -5.72
CA TYR A 106 4.45 11.83 -6.69
C TYR A 106 4.49 13.21 -6.02
N HIS A 107 3.66 13.42 -5.00
CA HIS A 107 3.61 14.67 -4.24
C HIS A 107 4.57 14.72 -3.05
N SER A 108 5.37 13.68 -2.81
CA SER A 108 6.31 13.69 -1.69
C SER A 108 7.47 14.66 -1.97
N VAL A 109 7.79 15.48 -0.96
CA VAL A 109 8.94 16.41 -1.02
C VAL A 109 10.25 15.67 -1.35
N HIS A 110 10.40 14.46 -0.82
CA HIS A 110 11.58 13.64 -1.10
C HIS A 110 11.68 13.29 -2.58
N PHE A 111 10.62 12.73 -3.17
CA PHE A 111 10.58 12.37 -4.58
C PHE A 111 10.80 13.58 -5.47
N LEU A 112 10.10 14.69 -5.23
CA LEU A 112 10.25 15.91 -6.01
C LEU A 112 11.67 16.47 -5.95
N ASN A 113 12.31 16.47 -4.76
CA ASN A 113 13.70 16.90 -4.64
C ASN A 113 14.66 15.99 -5.40
N SER A 114 14.49 14.67 -5.32
CA SER A 114 15.38 13.75 -6.04
C SER A 114 15.06 13.64 -7.53
N LEU A 115 13.86 14.01 -7.97
CA LEU A 115 13.57 14.33 -9.37
C LEU A 115 14.32 15.59 -9.80
N ALA A 116 14.22 16.68 -9.02
CA ALA A 116 14.86 17.95 -9.32
C ALA A 116 16.39 17.83 -9.42
N ASP A 117 17.01 17.03 -8.56
CA ASP A 117 18.45 16.78 -8.57
C ASP A 117 18.93 16.09 -9.86
N LYS A 118 18.04 15.40 -10.58
CA LYS A 118 18.34 14.76 -11.88
C LYS A 118 18.04 15.65 -13.07
N ILE A 119 17.34 16.77 -12.89
CA ILE A 119 17.08 17.72 -13.97
C ILE A 119 18.37 18.52 -14.23
N MET A 120 18.82 18.53 -15.48
CA MET A 120 19.88 19.42 -15.94
C MET A 120 19.28 20.59 -16.72
N MET A 121 19.86 21.78 -16.53
CA MET A 121 19.46 23.01 -17.19
C MET A 121 20.34 23.27 -18.42
N VAL A 122 19.81 24.00 -19.41
CA VAL A 122 20.65 24.52 -20.50
C VAL A 122 21.72 25.44 -19.90
N GLY A 123 22.98 25.20 -20.25
CA GLY A 123 24.14 25.83 -19.63
C GLY A 123 24.89 24.92 -18.65
N ASP A 124 24.22 23.96 -18.00
CA ASP A 124 24.88 23.03 -17.08
C ASP A 124 25.85 22.12 -17.84
N GLN A 125 27.12 22.09 -17.46
CA GLN A 125 28.07 21.15 -18.07
C GLN A 125 27.94 19.77 -17.42
N LEU A 126 28.05 18.68 -18.20
CA LEU A 126 28.12 17.32 -17.64
C LEU A 126 29.32 17.16 -16.69
N TRP A 127 30.40 17.86 -17.02
CA TRP A 127 31.62 17.94 -16.23
C TRP A 127 31.77 19.40 -15.81
N PRO A 128 31.20 19.82 -14.66
CA PRO A 128 31.22 21.21 -14.26
C PRO A 128 32.66 21.66 -14.08
N THR A 129 33.10 22.58 -14.95
CA THR A 129 34.18 23.50 -14.63
C THR A 129 33.59 24.44 -13.59
N TYR A 130 33.86 24.22 -12.29
CA TYR A 130 33.26 24.99 -11.19
C TYR A 130 33.66 26.49 -11.17
N GLU A 131 34.28 26.97 -12.23
CA GLU A 131 34.63 28.35 -12.57
C GLU A 131 33.46 29.32 -12.41
N GLU A 132 32.22 28.93 -12.70
CA GLU A 132 31.04 29.79 -12.49
C GLU A 132 30.77 30.09 -11.00
N PHE A 133 31.40 29.34 -10.10
CA PHE A 133 31.32 29.52 -8.64
C PHE A 133 32.58 30.14 -8.05
N ALA A 134 33.43 30.74 -8.89
CA ALA A 134 34.57 31.53 -8.41
C ALA A 134 34.08 32.76 -7.65
N GLU A 135 34.62 32.98 -6.46
CA GLU A 135 34.44 34.21 -5.68
C GLU A 135 35.80 34.89 -5.46
N ASP A 136 35.79 36.19 -5.19
CA ASP A 136 37.00 36.96 -4.86
C ASP A 136 37.73 36.31 -3.66
N GLY A 137 39.02 36.03 -3.81
CA GLY A 137 39.86 35.37 -2.81
C GLY A 137 40.14 33.89 -3.09
N ASP A 138 39.39 33.25 -4.00
CA ASP A 138 39.67 31.88 -4.46
C ASP A 138 41.06 31.74 -5.10
N GLU A 139 41.62 32.82 -5.65
CA GLU A 139 42.96 32.87 -6.25
C GLU A 139 44.10 32.69 -5.24
N LEU A 140 43.82 32.82 -3.94
CA LEU A 140 44.78 32.62 -2.85
C LEU A 140 44.84 31.15 -2.39
N LEU A 141 43.86 30.33 -2.78
CA LEU A 141 43.81 28.90 -2.46
C LEU A 141 44.67 28.09 -3.42
N ASN A 142 45.16 26.93 -2.98
CA ASN A 142 45.75 25.98 -3.92
C ASN A 142 44.66 25.33 -4.80
N MET A 143 45.05 24.60 -5.86
CA MET A 143 44.12 24.03 -6.83
C MET A 143 43.07 23.11 -6.18
N ASP A 144 43.48 22.24 -5.26
CA ASP A 144 42.58 21.29 -4.60
C ASP A 144 41.60 22.00 -3.66
N GLU A 145 42.07 22.98 -2.89
CA GLU A 145 41.24 23.81 -2.01
C GLU A 145 40.21 24.61 -2.80
N ARG A 146 40.65 25.23 -3.90
CA ARG A 146 39.79 25.99 -4.79
C ARG A 146 38.69 25.12 -5.40
N ASP A 147 39.06 23.95 -5.90
CA ASP A 147 38.09 23.01 -6.48
C ASP A 147 37.11 22.50 -5.43
N ALA A 148 37.57 22.22 -4.21
CA ALA A 148 36.71 21.79 -3.10
C ALA A 148 35.70 22.88 -2.68
N VAL A 149 36.15 24.14 -2.54
CA VAL A 149 35.28 25.26 -2.17
C VAL A 149 34.24 25.53 -3.25
N ARG A 150 34.66 25.57 -4.52
CA ARG A 150 33.73 25.81 -5.64
C ARG A 150 32.73 24.66 -5.81
N LYS A 151 33.18 23.41 -5.64
CA LYS A 151 32.29 22.24 -5.60
C LYS A 151 31.28 22.32 -4.46
N ALA A 152 31.68 22.81 -3.29
CA ALA A 152 30.77 23.02 -2.16
C ALA A 152 29.73 24.12 -2.45
N ARG A 153 30.13 25.23 -3.08
CA ARG A 153 29.21 26.28 -3.54
C ARG A 153 28.23 25.76 -4.59
N ALA A 154 28.71 24.98 -5.56
CA ALA A 154 27.90 24.32 -6.56
C ALA A 154 26.86 23.40 -5.94
N HIS A 155 27.30 22.51 -5.06
CA HIS A 155 26.43 21.62 -4.32
C HIS A 155 25.38 22.38 -3.51
N LYS A 156 25.76 23.49 -2.86
CA LYS A 156 24.85 24.36 -2.11
C LYS A 156 23.79 25.02 -3.02
N ARG A 157 24.16 25.48 -4.22
CA ARG A 157 23.20 26.00 -5.22
C ARG A 157 22.25 24.90 -5.65
N ASP A 158 22.82 23.77 -6.08
CA ASP A 158 22.11 22.69 -6.75
C ASP A 158 21.13 21.97 -5.82
N THR A 159 21.46 21.88 -4.53
CA THR A 159 20.57 21.31 -3.50
C THR A 159 19.64 22.33 -2.85
N SER A 160 19.71 23.61 -3.24
CA SER A 160 18.86 24.64 -2.65
C SER A 160 17.39 24.44 -3.06
N ALA A 161 16.46 24.65 -2.13
CA ALA A 161 15.03 24.52 -2.39
C ALA A 161 14.55 25.46 -3.52
N LYS A 162 15.16 26.65 -3.64
CA LYS A 162 14.85 27.62 -4.69
C LYS A 162 15.21 27.08 -6.08
N PHE A 163 16.41 26.54 -6.24
CA PHE A 163 16.87 26.05 -7.54
C PHE A 163 16.19 24.73 -7.93
N ARG A 164 15.95 23.83 -6.97
CA ARG A 164 15.14 22.63 -7.20
C ARG A 164 13.72 22.98 -7.68
N LYS A 165 13.10 23.96 -7.04
CA LYS A 165 11.79 24.46 -7.47
C LYS A 165 11.83 25.01 -8.89
N GLU A 166 12.84 25.81 -9.23
CA GLU A 166 13.00 26.35 -10.60
C GLU A 166 13.10 25.24 -11.66
N LYS A 167 13.89 24.20 -11.39
CA LYS A 167 14.02 23.03 -12.28
C LYS A 167 12.67 22.32 -12.47
N LEU A 168 11.95 22.07 -11.38
CA LEU A 168 10.62 21.44 -11.41
C LEU A 168 9.59 22.31 -12.15
N ASP A 169 9.58 23.62 -11.89
CA ASP A 169 8.66 24.56 -12.55
C ASP A 169 8.85 24.54 -14.07
N LYS A 170 10.11 24.49 -14.54
CA LYS A 170 10.42 24.35 -15.98
C LYS A 170 9.96 23.02 -16.56
N LEU A 171 10.23 21.91 -15.86
CA LEU A 171 9.80 20.58 -16.27
C LEU A 171 8.27 20.50 -16.38
N PHE A 172 7.54 20.93 -15.36
CA PHE A 172 6.08 20.90 -15.35
C PHE A 172 5.46 21.89 -16.33
N THR A 173 6.11 23.02 -16.61
CA THR A 173 5.68 23.93 -17.68
C THR A 173 5.78 23.25 -19.03
N MET A 174 6.90 22.59 -19.31
CA MET A 174 7.11 21.83 -20.55
C MET A 174 6.09 20.69 -20.69
N MET A 175 5.81 19.95 -19.61
CA MET A 175 4.80 18.87 -19.60
C MET A 175 3.35 19.35 -19.83
N LYS A 176 3.09 20.65 -19.75
CA LYS A 176 1.78 21.27 -20.02
C LYS A 176 1.62 21.73 -21.46
N THR A 177 2.67 21.61 -22.28
CA THR A 177 2.60 21.98 -23.70
C THR A 177 1.80 20.97 -24.53
N PRO A 178 1.12 21.41 -25.59
CA PRO A 178 0.49 20.51 -26.56
C PRO A 178 1.50 19.54 -27.20
N GLU A 179 2.71 20.01 -27.50
CA GLU A 179 3.78 19.25 -28.11
C GLU A 179 4.21 18.08 -27.21
N PHE A 180 4.36 18.32 -25.89
CA PHE A 180 4.66 17.24 -24.95
C PHE A 180 3.51 16.23 -24.85
N SER A 181 2.26 16.70 -24.86
CA SER A 181 1.08 15.80 -24.82
C SER A 181 1.01 14.93 -26.09
N GLN A 182 1.36 15.50 -27.25
CA GLN A 182 1.47 14.76 -28.50
C GLN A 182 2.62 13.73 -28.45
N TRP A 183 3.79 14.13 -27.94
CA TRP A 183 4.91 13.22 -27.72
C TRP A 183 4.51 12.06 -26.81
N LEU A 184 3.84 12.35 -25.69
CA LEU A 184 3.44 11.34 -24.72
C LEU A 184 2.49 10.31 -25.34
N SER A 185 1.50 10.77 -26.11
CA SER A 185 0.59 9.88 -26.84
C SER A 185 1.33 9.03 -27.87
N ALA A 186 2.25 9.60 -28.62
CA ALA A 186 3.00 8.87 -29.64
C ALA A 186 3.99 7.86 -29.03
N ALA A 187 4.65 8.23 -27.93
CA ALA A 187 5.53 7.37 -27.15
C ALA A 187 4.77 6.18 -26.55
N GLY A 188 3.52 6.39 -26.09
CA GLY A 188 2.64 5.31 -25.62
C GLY A 188 2.33 4.30 -26.72
N LEU A 189 1.95 4.77 -27.92
CA LEU A 189 1.74 3.89 -29.07
C LEU A 189 3.01 3.13 -29.49
N TYR A 190 4.17 3.76 -29.37
CA TYR A 190 5.44 3.09 -29.64
C TYR A 190 5.78 2.04 -28.57
N LEU A 191 5.47 2.31 -27.31
CA LEU A 191 5.60 1.33 -26.23
C LEU A 191 4.74 0.08 -26.50
N ASP A 192 3.49 0.27 -26.93
CA ASP A 192 2.61 -0.84 -27.31
C ASP A 192 3.23 -1.68 -28.45
N LYS A 193 3.80 -1.03 -29.47
CA LYS A 193 4.53 -1.73 -30.54
C LYS A 193 5.74 -2.51 -30.04
N LEU A 194 6.49 -1.97 -29.08
CA LEU A 194 7.61 -2.68 -28.47
C LEU A 194 7.12 -3.91 -27.71
N LEU A 195 6.03 -3.77 -26.96
CA LEU A 195 5.42 -4.88 -26.23
C LEU A 195 4.94 -5.99 -27.19
N ASP A 196 4.28 -5.62 -28.29
CA ASP A 196 3.81 -6.57 -29.32
C ASP A 196 4.97 -7.26 -30.05
N ALA A 197 6.02 -6.51 -30.40
CA ALA A 197 7.14 -7.03 -31.19
C ALA A 197 7.99 -8.06 -30.44
N TYR A 198 8.08 -7.95 -29.11
CA TYR A 198 8.93 -8.81 -28.31
C TYR A 198 8.19 -9.98 -27.62
N ASP A 199 6.91 -10.22 -27.95
CA ASP A 199 6.03 -11.34 -27.49
C ASP A 199 6.54 -12.07 -26.25
N ILE A 200 6.42 -11.39 -25.10
CA ILE A 200 7.35 -11.53 -23.99
C ILE A 200 6.97 -12.72 -23.09
N PRO A 201 7.83 -13.75 -22.96
CA PRO A 201 7.71 -14.73 -21.89
C PRO A 201 8.00 -14.06 -20.54
N VAL A 202 7.16 -14.41 -19.57
CA VAL A 202 7.10 -13.93 -18.19
C VAL A 202 8.42 -13.91 -17.43
N ASP A 203 9.38 -14.76 -17.83
CA ASP A 203 10.57 -15.12 -17.07
C ASP A 203 11.88 -14.57 -17.65
N ALA A 204 11.84 -13.82 -18.76
CA ALA A 204 13.06 -13.35 -19.42
C ALA A 204 13.66 -12.09 -18.77
N TYR A 205 14.68 -12.30 -17.93
CA TYR A 205 15.41 -11.31 -17.13
C TYR A 205 16.13 -10.14 -17.88
N GLY A 206 15.98 -9.97 -19.18
CA GLY A 206 16.69 -8.92 -19.96
C GLY A 206 15.79 -7.94 -20.74
N ILE A 207 14.48 -8.16 -20.74
CA ILE A 207 13.57 -7.48 -21.68
C ILE A 207 13.25 -6.04 -21.28
N PRO A 208 13.06 -5.70 -19.99
CA PRO A 208 12.84 -4.31 -19.61
C PRO A 208 13.98 -3.42 -20.06
N GLU A 209 15.23 -3.89 -19.99
CA GLU A 209 16.39 -3.13 -20.50
C GLU A 209 16.30 -2.88 -22.01
N ILE A 210 15.84 -3.87 -22.80
CA ILE A 210 15.63 -3.69 -24.24
C ILE A 210 14.56 -2.63 -24.50
N ILE A 211 13.40 -2.74 -23.86
CA ILE A 211 12.32 -1.75 -24.01
C ILE A 211 12.80 -0.36 -23.59
N PHE A 212 13.48 -0.23 -22.45
CA PHE A 212 14.04 1.03 -21.97
C PHE A 212 15.01 1.64 -22.97
N ARG A 213 15.92 0.83 -23.51
CA ARG A 213 16.90 1.28 -24.51
C ARG A 213 16.22 1.70 -25.82
N ARG A 214 15.17 0.99 -26.24
CA ARG A 214 14.41 1.28 -27.46
C ARG A 214 13.53 2.52 -27.31
N MET A 215 12.93 2.74 -26.14
CA MET A 215 12.17 3.96 -25.84
C MET A 215 13.01 5.24 -25.99
N GLY A 216 14.33 5.14 -25.86
CA GLY A 216 15.23 6.26 -26.15
C GLY A 216 15.08 6.83 -27.56
N ALA A 217 14.66 6.03 -28.55
CA ALA A 217 14.40 6.49 -29.91
C ALA A 217 13.35 7.63 -29.95
N THR A 218 12.38 7.64 -29.03
CA THR A 218 11.34 8.69 -28.95
C THR A 218 11.89 10.08 -28.60
N GLY A 219 13.14 10.16 -28.13
CA GLY A 219 13.83 11.41 -27.85
C GLY A 219 14.58 12.00 -29.05
N TYR A 220 14.96 11.15 -30.02
CA TYR A 220 15.80 11.51 -31.16
C TYR A 220 15.02 11.86 -32.44
N TYR A 221 13.83 11.28 -32.62
CA TYR A 221 13.00 11.52 -33.80
C TYR A 221 11.95 12.60 -33.54
N GLY A 222 11.52 13.27 -34.61
CA GLY A 222 10.48 14.28 -34.55
C GLY A 222 9.20 13.70 -33.95
N ILE A 223 8.53 14.48 -33.10
CA ILE A 223 7.32 14.03 -32.37
C ILE A 223 6.26 13.47 -33.32
N ASN A 224 6.11 14.10 -34.49
CA ASN A 224 5.18 13.67 -35.53
C ASN A 224 5.54 12.32 -36.16
N ASP A 225 6.79 11.87 -36.08
CA ASP A 225 7.31 10.67 -36.74
C ASP A 225 7.44 9.46 -35.79
N ILE A 226 7.23 9.63 -34.48
CA ILE A 226 7.38 8.55 -33.49
C ILE A 226 6.53 7.33 -33.84
N HIS A 227 5.32 7.54 -34.35
CA HIS A 227 4.43 6.45 -34.77
C HIS A 227 4.96 5.65 -35.97
N ASN A 228 5.99 6.13 -36.68
CA ASN A 228 6.64 5.43 -37.78
C ASN A 228 7.90 4.67 -37.35
N ILE A 229 8.33 4.82 -36.09
CA ILE A 229 9.49 4.08 -35.58
C ILE A 229 9.20 2.58 -35.61
N THR A 230 10.15 1.84 -36.17
CA THR A 230 10.17 0.37 -36.19
C THR A 230 11.12 -0.13 -35.09
N PRO A 231 10.69 -1.02 -34.17
CA PRO A 231 11.50 -1.50 -33.04
C PRO A 231 12.92 -1.98 -33.39
N ASP A 232 13.06 -2.75 -34.48
CA ASP A 232 14.33 -3.33 -34.93
C ASP A 232 14.74 -2.89 -36.35
N GLY A 233 14.05 -1.90 -36.92
CA GLY A 233 14.29 -1.45 -38.29
C GLY A 233 15.18 -0.22 -38.42
N ASP A 234 15.48 0.13 -39.66
CA ASP A 234 16.21 1.35 -40.01
C ASP A 234 15.26 2.56 -39.96
N ASN A 235 15.49 3.44 -38.97
CA ASN A 235 14.71 4.65 -38.74
C ASN A 235 15.44 5.92 -39.25
N ASN A 236 16.50 5.80 -40.05
CA ASN A 236 17.28 6.94 -40.58
C ASN A 236 16.50 7.88 -41.51
N HIS A 237 15.33 7.43 -41.98
CA HIS A 237 14.46 8.21 -42.88
C HIS A 237 13.51 9.14 -42.11
N LEU A 238 13.40 9.01 -40.78
CA LEU A 238 12.53 9.84 -39.94
C LEU A 238 13.20 11.19 -39.64
N SER A 239 12.38 12.23 -39.46
CA SER A 239 12.89 13.58 -39.18
C SER A 239 13.57 13.68 -37.81
N SER A 240 14.54 14.57 -37.70
CA SER A 240 15.16 15.01 -36.43
C SER A 240 14.76 16.46 -36.07
N GLU A 241 13.75 17.01 -36.73
CA GLU A 241 13.13 18.29 -36.39
C GLU A 241 11.92 18.09 -35.46
N GLY A 242 11.74 18.98 -34.50
CA GLY A 242 10.65 18.92 -33.52
C GLY A 242 10.76 17.72 -32.59
N THR A 243 11.97 17.42 -32.10
CA THR A 243 12.23 16.29 -31.19
C THR A 243 11.90 16.64 -29.74
N LEU A 244 11.77 15.63 -28.86
CA LEU A 244 11.66 15.87 -27.42
C LEU A 244 12.87 16.66 -26.87
N ASN A 245 14.06 16.38 -27.40
CA ASN A 245 15.28 17.06 -26.97
C ASN A 245 15.24 18.56 -27.29
N GLN A 246 14.76 18.94 -28.47
CA GLN A 246 14.55 20.34 -28.83
C GLN A 246 13.49 20.98 -27.94
N LEU A 247 12.37 20.28 -27.67
CA LEU A 247 11.33 20.77 -26.77
C LEU A 247 11.87 21.02 -25.34
N LEU A 248 12.74 20.15 -24.84
CA LEU A 248 13.41 20.34 -23.55
C LEU A 248 14.31 21.59 -23.55
N GLU A 249 15.14 21.75 -24.59
CA GLU A 249 16.05 22.88 -24.73
C GLU A 249 15.31 24.22 -24.83
N GLU A 250 14.18 24.27 -25.54
CA GLU A 250 13.29 25.44 -25.63
C GLU A 250 12.77 25.88 -24.26
N HIS A 251 12.63 24.94 -23.32
CA HIS A 251 12.22 25.21 -21.93
C HIS A 251 13.42 25.41 -20.97
N GLY A 252 14.64 25.40 -21.50
CA GLY A 252 15.88 25.55 -20.76
C GLY A 252 16.29 24.31 -19.97
N LEU A 253 15.88 23.13 -20.43
CA LEU A 253 16.24 21.83 -19.86
C LEU A 253 17.17 21.06 -20.82
N LYS A 254 17.93 20.10 -20.29
CA LYS A 254 18.71 19.15 -21.10
C LYS A 254 18.07 17.76 -21.06
N SER A 255 18.24 17.02 -22.15
CA SER A 255 17.76 15.64 -22.27
C SER A 255 18.49 14.69 -21.33
N LEU A 256 19.82 14.77 -21.27
CA LEU A 256 20.60 14.00 -20.31
C LEU A 256 20.53 14.65 -18.91
N PRO A 257 20.39 13.86 -17.83
CA PRO A 257 20.40 12.40 -17.75
C PRO A 257 19.02 11.72 -17.79
N PHE A 258 17.96 12.41 -18.21
CA PHE A 258 16.64 11.78 -18.30
C PHE A 258 16.62 10.74 -19.42
N LEU A 259 16.39 9.49 -19.03
CA LEU A 259 15.88 8.50 -19.97
C LEU A 259 14.46 8.93 -20.38
N GLU A 260 14.17 8.87 -21.66
CA GLU A 260 12.88 9.21 -22.27
C GLU A 260 11.73 8.46 -21.61
N VAL A 261 11.99 7.21 -21.21
CA VAL A 261 11.03 6.42 -20.44
C VAL A 261 10.66 7.08 -19.11
N ASN A 262 11.60 7.71 -18.40
CA ASN A 262 11.29 8.39 -17.14
C ASN A 262 10.41 9.61 -17.41
N LEU A 263 10.68 10.36 -18.48
CA LEU A 263 9.82 11.47 -18.90
C LEU A 263 8.43 10.98 -19.32
N PHE A 264 8.33 9.81 -19.96
CA PHE A 264 7.07 9.19 -20.30
C PHE A 264 6.28 8.81 -19.04
N LEU A 265 6.93 8.15 -18.06
CA LEU A 265 6.30 7.79 -16.78
C LEU A 265 5.81 9.04 -16.04
N PHE A 266 6.67 10.04 -15.85
CA PHE A 266 6.32 11.27 -15.13
C PHE A 266 5.31 12.13 -15.88
N GLY A 267 5.43 12.22 -17.20
CA GLY A 267 4.48 12.92 -18.06
C GLY A 267 3.09 12.32 -17.99
N THR A 268 3.00 10.98 -17.96
CA THR A 268 1.72 10.28 -17.81
C THR A 268 1.13 10.49 -16.42
N LEU A 269 1.96 10.50 -15.36
CA LEU A 269 1.49 10.84 -14.02
C LEU A 269 1.01 12.29 -13.90
N GLU A 270 1.78 13.25 -14.45
CA GLU A 270 1.41 14.67 -14.46
C GLU A 270 0.13 14.90 -15.27
N GLN A 271 0.01 14.29 -16.46
CA GLN A 271 -1.21 14.39 -17.25
C GLN A 271 -2.40 13.81 -16.49
N TYR A 272 -2.24 12.62 -15.91
CA TYR A 272 -3.28 11.99 -15.10
C TYR A 272 -3.68 12.92 -13.96
N PHE A 273 -2.77 13.32 -13.07
CA PHE A 273 -3.15 14.15 -11.92
C PHE A 273 -3.70 15.52 -12.32
N ARG A 274 -3.24 16.13 -13.41
CA ARG A 274 -3.80 17.37 -13.96
C ARG A 274 -5.27 17.22 -14.38
N GLU A 275 -5.60 16.15 -15.11
CA GLU A 275 -6.98 15.85 -15.52
C GLU A 275 -7.88 15.56 -14.30
N PHE A 276 -7.30 15.04 -13.22
CA PHE A 276 -8.01 14.77 -11.96
C PHE A 276 -8.16 15.99 -11.05
N GLU A 277 -7.28 16.98 -11.13
CA GLU A 277 -7.35 18.22 -10.33
C GLU A 277 -8.44 19.19 -10.79
N GLU A 278 -9.06 18.96 -11.95
CA GLU A 278 -10.21 19.74 -12.37
C GLU A 278 -11.36 19.66 -11.33
N PRO A 279 -12.01 20.77 -10.96
CA PRO A 279 -12.95 20.82 -9.84
C PRO A 279 -14.08 19.78 -9.88
N ALA A 280 -14.53 19.42 -11.08
CA ALA A 280 -15.55 18.40 -11.30
C ALA A 280 -15.04 16.97 -11.01
N THR A 281 -13.78 16.69 -11.32
CA THR A 281 -13.14 15.38 -11.17
C THR A 281 -12.61 15.17 -9.75
N LYS A 282 -12.18 16.26 -9.09
CA LYS A 282 -11.67 16.23 -7.70
C LYS A 282 -12.71 15.78 -6.68
N ALA A 283 -13.97 16.17 -6.84
CA ALA A 283 -15.07 15.72 -5.98
C ALA A 283 -15.29 14.20 -6.12
N THR A 284 -15.17 13.68 -7.36
CA THR A 284 -15.27 12.25 -7.64
C THR A 284 -14.10 11.48 -7.05
N LEU A 285 -12.86 11.99 -7.18
CA LEU A 285 -11.68 11.37 -6.57
C LEU A 285 -11.83 11.31 -5.05
N ILE A 286 -12.16 12.42 -4.40
CA ILE A 286 -12.35 12.47 -2.94
C ILE A 286 -13.47 11.50 -2.53
N SER A 287 -14.59 11.45 -3.26
CA SER A 287 -15.66 10.50 -2.96
C SER A 287 -15.24 9.04 -3.16
N GLN A 288 -14.48 8.73 -4.21
CA GLN A 288 -13.97 7.38 -4.49
C GLN A 288 -12.86 6.96 -3.52
N THR A 289 -12.02 7.89 -3.10
CA THR A 289 -10.99 7.64 -2.09
C THR A 289 -11.55 7.59 -0.69
N ASP A 290 -12.61 8.33 -0.38
CA ASP A 290 -13.25 8.39 0.94
C ASP A 290 -14.25 7.23 1.15
N GLU A 291 -15.01 6.80 0.14
CA GLU A 291 -15.88 5.62 0.25
C GLU A 291 -15.09 4.30 0.31
N VAL A 292 -13.85 4.27 -0.20
CA VAL A 292 -12.98 3.07 -0.22
C VAL A 292 -11.76 3.24 0.69
N LEU A 293 -11.70 4.32 1.50
CA LEU A 293 -10.71 4.45 2.56
C LEU A 293 -11.09 3.47 3.66
N ILE A 294 -10.70 2.22 3.46
CA ILE A 294 -10.87 1.18 4.45
C ILE A 294 -10.01 1.59 5.64
N GLU A 295 -10.70 2.09 6.66
CA GLU A 295 -10.08 2.46 7.91
C GLU A 295 -9.47 1.21 8.54
N LEU A 296 -8.17 1.28 8.79
CA LEU A 296 -7.51 0.28 9.61
C LEU A 296 -8.01 0.42 11.05
N ARG A 297 -8.74 -0.58 11.52
CA ARG A 297 -9.26 -0.66 12.88
C ARG A 297 -8.42 -1.60 13.72
N GLU A 298 -8.40 -1.35 15.01
CA GLU A 298 -7.74 -2.22 16.00
C GLU A 298 -8.74 -3.26 16.50
N TYR A 299 -8.41 -4.54 16.33
CA TYR A 299 -9.20 -5.67 16.80
C TYR A 299 -8.47 -6.42 17.88
N VAL A 300 -9.23 -6.92 18.84
CA VAL A 300 -8.81 -8.01 19.71
C VAL A 300 -9.70 -9.20 19.37
N ILE A 301 -9.19 -10.12 18.57
CA ILE A 301 -9.93 -11.32 18.18
C ILE A 301 -9.91 -12.28 19.37
N THR A 302 -11.04 -12.36 20.07
CA THR A 302 -11.27 -13.31 21.16
C THR A 302 -12.00 -14.53 20.65
N GLY A 303 -11.69 -15.70 21.20
CA GLY A 303 -12.33 -16.95 20.79
C GLY A 303 -11.33 -18.10 20.81
N LYS A 304 -11.75 -19.25 20.31
CA LYS A 304 -10.85 -20.40 20.07
C LYS A 304 -10.53 -20.45 18.58
N GLU A 305 -9.24 -20.45 18.25
CA GLU A 305 -8.80 -20.73 16.88
C GLU A 305 -9.14 -22.19 16.56
N ILE A 306 -10.03 -22.39 15.60
CA ILE A 306 -10.53 -23.72 15.23
C ILE A 306 -9.89 -24.25 13.95
N TRP A 307 -9.31 -23.37 13.16
CA TRP A 307 -8.63 -23.69 11.92
C TRP A 307 -7.71 -22.55 11.52
N SER A 308 -6.52 -22.89 11.02
CA SER A 308 -5.64 -21.94 10.37
C SER A 308 -4.86 -22.63 9.25
N GLN A 309 -4.60 -21.90 8.18
CA GLN A 309 -3.82 -22.34 7.04
C GLN A 309 -2.89 -21.23 6.60
N GLU A 310 -1.62 -21.58 6.40
CA GLU A 310 -0.60 -20.70 5.81
C GLU A 310 -0.06 -21.38 4.56
N SER A 311 0.06 -20.64 3.45
CA SER A 311 0.53 -21.21 2.18
C SER A 311 1.02 -20.13 1.21
N LYS A 312 1.49 -20.60 0.05
CA LYS A 312 1.78 -19.78 -1.13
C LYS A 312 0.60 -19.79 -2.08
N PHE A 313 0.42 -18.69 -2.81
CA PHE A 313 -0.41 -18.73 -4.01
C PHE A 313 0.30 -19.55 -5.10
N THR A 314 -0.48 -20.33 -5.86
CA THR A 314 0.05 -21.02 -7.06
C THR A 314 0.46 -19.99 -8.12
N ILE A 315 -0.35 -18.93 -8.24
CA ILE A 315 -0.07 -17.76 -9.06
C ILE A 315 -0.20 -16.54 -8.14
N PRO A 316 0.84 -15.70 -7.98
CA PRO A 316 0.76 -14.53 -7.13
C PRO A 316 -0.49 -13.70 -7.40
N ARG A 317 -1.18 -13.27 -6.34
CA ARG A 317 -2.35 -12.40 -6.46
C ARG A 317 -1.87 -10.96 -6.63
N LEU A 318 -2.42 -10.30 -7.64
CA LEU A 318 -2.07 -8.93 -7.98
C LEU A 318 -3.25 -8.01 -7.72
N GLY A 319 -2.94 -6.84 -7.17
CA GLY A 319 -3.88 -5.74 -7.12
C GLY A 319 -4.12 -5.12 -8.51
N GLU A 320 -5.22 -4.38 -8.59
CA GLU A 320 -5.61 -3.64 -9.79
C GLU A 320 -4.78 -2.35 -9.96
N ALA A 321 -4.41 -2.01 -11.19
CA ALA A 321 -3.68 -0.78 -11.46
C ALA A 321 -4.62 0.42 -11.57
N ALA A 322 -4.31 1.53 -10.87
CA ALA A 322 -5.06 2.78 -11.02
C ALA A 322 -4.81 3.47 -12.36
N ILE A 323 -3.57 3.40 -12.83
CA ILE A 323 -3.08 4.11 -14.02
C ILE A 323 -2.58 3.04 -15.00
N GLY A 324 -3.48 2.56 -15.86
CA GLY A 324 -3.22 1.43 -16.75
C GLY A 324 -2.09 1.70 -17.74
N SER A 325 -2.01 2.90 -18.33
CA SER A 325 -1.02 3.26 -19.36
C SER A 325 0.44 3.16 -18.92
N ILE A 326 0.71 3.17 -17.61
CA ILE A 326 2.07 3.12 -17.03
C ILE A 326 2.38 1.74 -16.44
N PHE A 327 1.34 1.01 -16.00
CA PHE A 327 1.47 -0.19 -15.16
C PHE A 327 0.69 -1.43 -15.68
N SER A 328 0.08 -1.37 -16.87
CA SER A 328 -0.65 -2.48 -17.51
C SER A 328 0.19 -3.38 -18.39
N VAL A 329 1.49 -3.51 -18.14
CA VAL A 329 2.19 -4.70 -18.63
C VAL A 329 1.67 -5.87 -17.79
N ASP A 330 1.11 -6.87 -18.48
CA ASP A 330 0.45 -8.06 -17.93
C ASP A 330 1.14 -8.55 -16.65
N GLY A 331 0.34 -8.96 -15.66
CA GLY A 331 0.72 -9.15 -14.26
C GLY A 331 1.94 -10.04 -14.00
N LYS A 332 2.37 -10.78 -15.02
CA LYS A 332 3.49 -11.70 -14.97
C LYS A 332 4.86 -11.03 -15.19
N SER A 333 4.96 -9.86 -15.83
CA SER A 333 6.24 -9.20 -16.20
C SER A 333 6.59 -7.94 -15.36
N ARG A 334 5.83 -7.68 -14.29
CA ARG A 334 5.87 -6.42 -13.50
C ARG A 334 7.13 -6.15 -12.68
N ALA A 335 7.91 -7.17 -12.29
CA ALA A 335 8.97 -7.00 -11.29
C ALA A 335 10.17 -6.14 -11.73
N ASN A 336 10.38 -5.96 -13.04
CA ASN A 336 11.66 -5.46 -13.57
C ASN A 336 11.61 -4.08 -14.27
N TRP A 337 10.43 -3.44 -14.39
CA TRP A 337 10.36 -2.12 -15.05
C TRP A 337 10.80 -0.99 -14.11
N ILE A 338 10.35 -1.02 -12.86
CA ILE A 338 10.68 0.03 -11.89
C ILE A 338 12.02 -0.24 -11.20
N SER A 339 12.58 -1.45 -11.29
CA SER A 339 13.93 -1.72 -10.78
C SER A 339 14.97 -0.83 -11.47
N SER A 340 14.78 -0.43 -12.73
CA SER A 340 15.67 0.48 -13.46
C SER A 340 15.63 1.93 -12.95
N LEU A 341 14.53 2.35 -12.29
CA LEU A 341 14.47 3.63 -11.54
C LEU A 341 15.30 3.57 -10.24
N HIS A 342 15.58 2.36 -9.75
CA HIS A 342 16.28 2.09 -8.49
C HIS A 342 17.71 1.53 -8.65
N GLN A 343 18.06 0.91 -9.78
CA GLN A 343 19.30 0.11 -9.94
C GLN A 343 20.44 0.80 -10.69
N ASN A 344 20.22 1.91 -11.38
CA ASN A 344 21.32 2.70 -11.95
C ASN A 344 21.84 3.71 -10.92
N ASP A 345 23.12 4.07 -10.96
CA ASP A 345 23.76 5.13 -10.13
C ASP A 345 23.08 6.52 -10.24
N ILE A 346 22.07 6.64 -11.10
CA ILE A 346 21.16 7.77 -11.29
C ILE A 346 19.86 7.54 -10.48
N GLY A 347 19.83 6.59 -9.54
CA GLY A 347 18.63 6.09 -8.86
C GLY A 347 18.00 7.12 -7.93
N LEU A 348 16.66 7.16 -7.87
CA LEU A 348 15.98 7.73 -6.72
C LEU A 348 16.39 6.82 -5.56
N SER A 349 17.35 7.27 -4.74
CA SER A 349 18.02 6.46 -3.72
C SER A 349 17.04 5.59 -2.95
N SER A 350 17.41 4.31 -2.74
CA SER A 350 16.54 3.34 -2.07
C SER A 350 16.01 3.93 -0.76
N LEU A 351 14.70 4.15 -0.75
CA LEU A 351 13.99 4.66 0.40
C LEU A 351 13.70 3.45 1.28
N SER A 352 14.43 3.33 2.38
CA SER A 352 14.43 2.18 3.28
C SER A 352 13.15 1.98 4.11
N LYS A 353 12.00 2.52 3.70
CA LYS A 353 10.72 2.34 4.39
C LYS A 353 9.70 1.67 3.47
N LYS A 354 9.34 0.42 3.83
CA LYS A 354 8.43 -0.50 3.12
C LYS A 354 7.13 0.13 2.59
N ASP A 355 6.63 1.23 3.18
CA ASP A 355 5.24 1.66 2.93
C ASP A 355 5.04 2.89 2.01
N VAL A 356 6.08 3.65 1.65
CA VAL A 356 5.85 5.00 1.07
C VAL A 356 6.27 5.14 -0.40
N THR A 357 6.95 4.15 -0.98
CA THR A 357 7.78 4.42 -2.18
C THR A 357 7.62 3.46 -3.33
N SER A 358 6.60 2.62 -3.26
CA SER A 358 6.30 1.64 -4.29
C SER A 358 5.26 2.21 -5.28
N LEU A 359 5.66 2.29 -6.55
CA LEU A 359 4.75 2.45 -7.70
C LEU A 359 4.11 1.11 -8.12
N PHE A 360 4.42 0.02 -7.41
CA PHE A 360 3.86 -1.27 -7.72
C PHE A 360 2.41 -1.35 -7.22
N VAL A 361 1.59 -2.11 -7.94
CA VAL A 361 0.34 -2.64 -7.40
C VAL A 361 0.63 -3.54 -6.21
N ASP A 362 -0.41 -3.93 -5.49
CA ASP A 362 -0.24 -4.99 -4.52
C ASP A 362 0.18 -6.30 -5.20
N HIS A 363 1.05 -7.05 -4.54
CA HIS A 363 1.56 -8.30 -5.05
C HIS A 363 1.78 -9.25 -3.88
N TRP A 364 0.88 -10.22 -3.77
CA TRP A 364 0.89 -11.19 -2.68
C TRP A 364 1.28 -12.55 -3.21
N THR A 365 2.32 -13.12 -2.61
CA THR A 365 2.82 -14.46 -2.92
C THR A 365 2.47 -15.47 -1.84
N THR A 366 2.10 -14.99 -0.65
CA THR A 366 1.75 -15.81 0.51
C THR A 366 0.46 -15.32 1.16
N TYR A 367 -0.20 -16.22 1.88
CA TYR A 367 -1.36 -15.88 2.71
C TYR A 367 -1.40 -16.73 3.98
N LYS A 368 -2.10 -16.22 4.97
CA LYS A 368 -2.52 -16.96 6.16
C LYS A 368 -3.98 -16.67 6.47
N VAL A 369 -4.79 -17.70 6.65
CA VAL A 369 -6.17 -17.60 7.11
C VAL A 369 -6.27 -18.22 8.49
N SER A 370 -6.93 -17.55 9.42
CA SER A 370 -7.22 -18.06 10.75
C SER A 370 -8.68 -17.82 11.10
N LEU A 371 -9.37 -18.86 11.55
CA LEU A 371 -10.79 -18.86 11.88
C LEU A 371 -10.97 -19.08 13.38
N PHE A 372 -11.75 -18.20 14.00
CA PHE A 372 -11.96 -18.17 15.45
C PHE A 372 -13.44 -18.36 15.78
N LEU A 373 -13.74 -19.35 16.61
CA LEU A 373 -15.08 -19.54 17.19
C LEU A 373 -15.25 -18.61 18.39
N LYS A 374 -16.28 -17.76 18.34
CA LYS A 374 -16.67 -16.86 19.42
C LYS A 374 -17.61 -17.53 20.42
N ASP A 375 -17.78 -16.89 21.56
CA ASP A 375 -18.69 -17.36 22.62
C ASP A 375 -20.17 -17.38 22.22
N ASN A 376 -20.57 -16.58 21.22
CA ASN A 376 -21.93 -16.55 20.68
C ASN A 376 -22.15 -17.59 19.57
N CYS A 377 -21.18 -18.49 19.34
CA CYS A 377 -21.17 -19.49 18.27
C CYS A 377 -21.11 -18.94 16.84
N ASP A 378 -20.88 -17.64 16.67
CA ASP A 378 -20.46 -17.06 15.40
C ASP A 378 -18.93 -17.10 15.27
N TYR A 379 -18.43 -16.71 14.11
CA TYR A 379 -17.03 -16.84 13.76
C TYR A 379 -16.42 -15.49 13.41
N ALA A 380 -15.16 -15.30 13.77
CA ALA A 380 -14.32 -14.26 13.21
C ALA A 380 -13.28 -14.89 12.30
N LEU A 381 -13.06 -14.30 11.13
CA LEU A 381 -12.01 -14.71 10.21
C LEU A 381 -10.96 -13.61 10.10
N MET A 382 -9.70 -14.01 10.18
CA MET A 382 -8.55 -13.17 9.89
C MET A 382 -7.85 -13.71 8.65
N LEU A 383 -7.73 -12.88 7.61
CA LEU A 383 -6.93 -13.14 6.43
C LEU A 383 -5.72 -12.20 6.46
N SER A 384 -4.54 -12.78 6.34
CA SER A 384 -3.29 -12.07 6.17
C SER A 384 -2.77 -12.33 4.77
N LEU A 385 -2.44 -11.27 4.03
CA LEU A 385 -1.82 -11.33 2.71
C LEU A 385 -0.42 -10.77 2.81
N GLY A 386 0.54 -11.47 2.22
CA GLY A 386 1.95 -11.16 2.38
C GLY A 386 2.77 -11.47 1.15
N SER A 387 4.03 -11.07 1.22
CA SER A 387 5.04 -11.48 0.26
C SER A 387 5.99 -12.48 0.92
N TYR A 388 7.02 -12.87 0.18
CA TYR A 388 8.01 -13.82 0.62
C TYR A 388 9.35 -13.11 0.68
N GLU A 389 9.94 -13.00 1.88
CA GLU A 389 11.31 -12.56 2.04
C GLU A 389 12.24 -13.77 2.03
N SER A 390 13.10 -13.84 1.00
CA SER A 390 14.41 -14.51 0.95
C SER A 390 14.60 -15.67 -0.04
N SER A 391 15.86 -15.91 -0.34
CA SER A 391 16.42 -16.86 -1.30
C SER A 391 16.59 -18.29 -0.74
N PHE A 392 15.99 -18.61 0.41
CA PHE A 392 16.23 -19.85 1.17
C PHE A 392 14.95 -20.67 1.32
N SER A 393 14.96 -21.95 0.96
CA SER A 393 13.84 -22.89 0.75
C SER A 393 12.58 -22.86 1.67
N ASP A 394 12.59 -22.20 2.82
CA ASP A 394 11.47 -22.18 3.76
C ASP A 394 10.53 -21.03 3.46
N VAL A 395 9.23 -21.31 3.35
CA VAL A 395 8.17 -20.31 3.14
C VAL A 395 7.96 -19.53 4.44
N LEU A 396 8.58 -18.36 4.56
CA LEU A 396 8.30 -17.40 5.61
C LEU A 396 7.22 -16.42 5.09
N HIS A 397 6.01 -16.48 5.64
CA HIS A 397 4.97 -15.48 5.36
C HIS A 397 5.36 -14.15 6.02
N ASP A 398 5.61 -13.11 5.21
CA ASP A 398 5.80 -11.73 5.67
C ASP A 398 4.50 -10.94 5.45
N PRO A 399 3.66 -10.77 6.48
CA PRO A 399 2.34 -10.19 6.33
C PRO A 399 2.39 -8.69 6.04
N GLU A 400 1.77 -8.27 4.94
CA GLU A 400 1.71 -6.87 4.51
C GLU A 400 0.31 -6.27 4.72
N ARG A 401 -0.72 -7.12 4.73
CA ARG A 401 -2.12 -6.69 4.84
C ARG A 401 -2.92 -7.66 5.69
N PHE A 402 -3.67 -7.11 6.64
CA PHE A 402 -4.61 -7.88 7.46
C PHE A 402 -6.04 -7.46 7.14
N ILE A 403 -6.90 -8.45 6.93
CA ILE A 403 -8.34 -8.30 6.75
C ILE A 403 -9.04 -9.10 7.84
N VAL A 404 -10.01 -8.48 8.51
CA VAL A 404 -10.84 -9.12 9.54
C VAL A 404 -12.30 -9.07 9.10
N ILE A 405 -12.94 -10.23 9.12
CA ILE A 405 -14.38 -10.37 8.99
C ILE A 405 -14.88 -10.76 10.37
N PRO A 406 -15.41 -9.80 11.15
CA PRO A 406 -15.64 -10.01 12.56
C PRO A 406 -16.77 -11.00 12.80
N ASP A 407 -17.84 -11.00 12.00
CA ASP A 407 -19.08 -11.73 12.31
C ASP A 407 -19.56 -12.55 11.11
N ILE A 408 -19.06 -13.78 11.01
CA ILE A 408 -19.57 -14.80 10.08
C ILE A 408 -20.57 -15.68 10.84
N SER A 409 -21.81 -15.72 10.34
CA SER A 409 -22.87 -16.56 10.90
C SER A 409 -22.48 -18.04 10.81
N GLY A 410 -22.66 -18.77 11.91
CA GLY A 410 -22.41 -20.22 11.91
C GLY A 410 -23.24 -21.01 10.91
N MET A 411 -24.36 -20.47 10.44
CA MET A 411 -25.20 -21.09 9.42
C MET A 411 -24.61 -21.00 8.00
N CYS A 412 -23.82 -19.98 7.73
CA CYS A 412 -23.26 -19.67 6.40
C CYS A 412 -21.74 -19.91 6.33
N LEU A 413 -21.13 -20.39 7.41
CA LEU A 413 -19.68 -20.48 7.54
C LEU A 413 -19.02 -21.22 6.36
N PHE A 414 -19.50 -22.42 6.02
CA PHE A 414 -18.86 -23.23 4.99
C PHE A 414 -19.09 -22.69 3.58
N ASP A 415 -20.22 -22.03 3.33
CA ASP A 415 -20.48 -21.38 2.04
C ASP A 415 -19.52 -20.20 1.84
N GLU A 416 -19.34 -19.34 2.86
CA GLU A 416 -18.39 -18.23 2.79
C GLU A 416 -16.94 -18.73 2.68
N LEU A 417 -16.56 -19.78 3.43
CA LEU A 417 -15.21 -20.34 3.34
C LEU A 417 -14.89 -20.97 1.99
N ASP A 418 -15.88 -21.52 1.28
CA ASP A 418 -15.68 -22.09 -0.05
C ASP A 418 -15.38 -20.99 -1.08
N GLU A 419 -16.05 -19.83 -1.01
CA GLU A 419 -15.71 -18.66 -1.84
C GLU A 419 -14.26 -18.20 -1.62
N LEU A 420 -13.83 -18.14 -0.35
CA LEU A 420 -12.44 -17.79 -0.02
C LEU A 420 -11.45 -18.86 -0.48
N ARG A 421 -11.81 -20.14 -0.38
CA ARG A 421 -10.99 -21.28 -0.82
C ARG A 421 -10.65 -21.14 -2.30
N GLU A 422 -11.63 -20.84 -3.14
CA GLU A 422 -11.44 -20.64 -4.57
C GLU A 422 -10.50 -19.46 -4.85
N TRP A 423 -10.71 -18.34 -4.16
CA TRP A 423 -9.85 -17.17 -4.34
C TRP A 423 -8.41 -17.38 -3.83
N LEU A 424 -8.19 -18.25 -2.85
CA LEU A 424 -6.86 -18.57 -2.32
C LEU A 424 -6.15 -19.72 -3.06
N ASP A 425 -6.78 -20.31 -4.08
CA ASP A 425 -6.34 -21.55 -4.73
C ASP A 425 -6.09 -22.68 -3.70
N LEU A 426 -6.90 -22.73 -2.64
CA LEU A 426 -6.79 -23.72 -1.58
C LEU A 426 -7.31 -25.10 -2.04
N PRO A 427 -6.70 -26.21 -1.56
CA PRO A 427 -7.29 -27.52 -1.71
C PRO A 427 -8.64 -27.58 -0.97
N ALA A 428 -9.38 -28.67 -1.17
CA ALA A 428 -10.62 -28.91 -0.43
C ALA A 428 -10.38 -28.74 1.08
N LEU A 429 -11.23 -27.95 1.73
CA LEU A 429 -11.12 -27.65 3.15
C LEU A 429 -11.24 -28.94 3.98
N PRO A 430 -10.49 -29.08 5.10
CA PRO A 430 -10.54 -30.26 5.96
C PRO A 430 -11.82 -30.26 6.80
N MET A 431 -12.96 -30.51 6.15
CA MET A 431 -14.30 -30.35 6.73
C MET A 431 -14.49 -31.14 8.03
N ASP A 432 -14.01 -32.38 8.09
CA ASP A 432 -14.19 -33.23 9.27
C ASP A 432 -13.39 -32.71 10.47
N GLU A 433 -12.16 -32.23 10.25
CA GLU A 433 -11.33 -31.63 11.29
C GLU A 433 -11.97 -30.34 11.81
N MET A 434 -12.40 -29.45 10.91
CA MET A 434 -13.04 -28.20 11.29
C MET A 434 -14.32 -28.45 12.09
N LYS A 435 -15.19 -29.37 11.64
CA LYS A 435 -16.42 -29.72 12.36
C LYS A 435 -16.13 -30.35 13.72
N THR A 436 -15.09 -31.17 13.84
CA THR A 436 -14.65 -31.75 15.11
C THR A 436 -14.20 -30.66 16.08
N ASN A 437 -13.35 -29.72 15.62
CA ASN A 437 -12.89 -28.60 16.44
C ASN A 437 -14.05 -27.69 16.87
N ILE A 438 -15.00 -27.41 15.98
CA ILE A 438 -16.22 -26.66 16.31
C ILE A 438 -17.00 -27.37 17.43
N ALA A 439 -17.24 -28.67 17.29
CA ALA A 439 -17.97 -29.45 18.29
C ALA A 439 -17.23 -29.49 19.64
N GLU A 440 -15.90 -29.68 19.64
CA GLU A 440 -15.07 -29.71 20.85
C GLU A 440 -15.15 -28.41 21.64
N TYR A 441 -15.24 -27.28 20.95
CA TYR A 441 -15.36 -25.96 21.57
C TYR A 441 -16.81 -25.51 21.80
N GLY A 442 -17.79 -26.40 21.59
CA GLY A 442 -19.22 -26.15 21.86
C GLY A 442 -19.92 -25.26 20.84
N GLY A 443 -19.35 -25.11 19.64
CA GLY A 443 -19.94 -24.36 18.54
C GLY A 443 -21.06 -25.12 17.82
N TYR A 444 -21.81 -24.38 17.01
CA TYR A 444 -22.82 -24.97 16.14
C TYR A 444 -22.16 -25.61 14.91
N VAL A 445 -22.41 -26.90 14.69
CA VAL A 445 -21.95 -27.64 13.51
C VAL A 445 -23.09 -27.74 12.48
N PRO A 446 -23.03 -27.03 11.35
CA PRO A 446 -24.03 -27.12 10.29
C PRO A 446 -24.33 -28.55 9.85
N GLY A 447 -25.61 -28.91 9.91
CA GLY A 447 -26.12 -30.23 9.49
C GLY A 447 -25.93 -31.36 10.51
N ALA A 448 -25.32 -31.10 11.67
CA ALA A 448 -25.21 -32.10 12.73
C ALA A 448 -26.51 -32.25 13.52
N ILE A 449 -26.82 -33.48 13.94
CA ILE A 449 -27.91 -33.77 14.88
C ILE A 449 -27.36 -33.64 16.30
N VAL A 450 -27.92 -32.73 17.09
CA VAL A 450 -27.59 -32.56 18.51
C VAL A 450 -28.43 -33.54 19.33
N ILE A 451 -27.78 -34.33 20.19
CA ILE A 451 -28.40 -35.37 21.03
C ILE A 451 -28.45 -34.93 22.48
#